data_AF-A0A9D4YF71-F1
#
_entry.id   AF-A0A9D4YF71-F1
#
_cell.length_a   1.000
_cell.length_b   1.000
_cell.length_c   1.000
_cell.angle_alpha   90.00
_cell.angle_beta   90.00
_cell.angle_gamma   90.00
#
_symmetry.space_group_name_H-M   'P 1'
#
loop_
_entity.id
_entity.type
_entity.pdbx_description
1 polymer ?
#
loop_
_entity_poly.entity_id
_entity_poly.type
_entity_poly.pdbx_seq_one_letter_code
_entity_poly.pdbx_strand_id
1 'polypeptide(L)'
;MVNVQNPIVIDQNYCPNNKNCPGQASGIKISDVTYEDIHGTSATEVAVKFDCSSKYPCNGIKLKDVKLTYKNQIAEASCNHAAGAALGLVQPHSCL
;
A
#
# COMPACT_ATOMS: atom_id res chain seq x y z
N MET A 1 -1.70 15.67 1.22
CA MET A 1 -0.56 15.39 0.30
C MET A 1 -0.93 15.82 -1.12
N VAL A 2 0.02 16.22 -1.98
CA VAL A 2 -0.27 16.66 -3.36
C VAL A 2 0.72 16.05 -4.34
N ASN A 3 0.20 15.37 -5.37
CA ASN A 3 0.94 14.80 -6.50
C ASN A 3 2.14 13.92 -6.07
N VAL A 4 1.92 13.05 -5.08
CA VAL A 4 2.91 12.08 -4.59
C VAL A 4 2.81 10.80 -5.41
N GLN A 5 3.93 10.16 -5.80
CA GLN A 5 3.90 8.97 -6.67
C GLN A 5 2.96 7.86 -6.18
N ASN A 6 3.14 7.38 -4.95
CA ASN A 6 2.25 6.43 -4.28
C ASN A 6 2.14 6.87 -2.81
N PRO A 7 1.06 7.55 -2.41
CA PRO A 7 0.91 8.07 -1.04
C PRO A 7 1.04 7.02 0.08
N ILE A 8 0.64 5.76 -0.17
CA ILE A 8 0.72 4.68 0.81
C ILE A 8 1.44 3.49 0.20
N VAL A 9 2.56 3.05 0.81
CA VAL A 9 3.35 1.92 0.33
C VAL A 9 3.81 1.02 1.49
N ILE A 10 3.69 -0.29 1.30
CA ILE A 10 4.50 -1.31 1.98
C ILE A 10 5.23 -2.07 0.86
N ASP A 11 6.55 -2.11 0.90
CA ASP A 11 7.38 -2.81 -0.08
C ASP A 11 8.34 -3.76 0.63
N GLN A 12 7.95 -5.03 0.71
CA GLN A 12 8.81 -6.10 1.23
C GLN A 12 9.69 -6.73 0.14
N ASN A 13 9.61 -6.26 -1.10
CA ASN A 13 10.47 -6.64 -2.22
C ASN A 13 11.52 -5.56 -2.54
N TYR A 14 11.67 -4.58 -1.64
CA TYR A 14 12.58 -3.47 -1.85
C TYR A 14 14.02 -3.95 -2.10
N CYS A 15 14.52 -3.65 -3.29
CA CYS A 15 15.90 -3.92 -3.68
C CYS A 15 16.52 -2.68 -4.34
N PRO A 16 17.43 -1.97 -3.64
CA PRO A 16 18.07 -0.78 -4.18
C PRO A 16 18.72 -1.03 -5.55
N ASN A 17 18.31 -0.27 -6.55
CA ASN A 17 18.82 -0.33 -7.93
C ASN A 17 18.71 -1.73 -8.58
N ASN A 18 17.93 -2.65 -8.02
CA ASN A 18 17.88 -4.05 -8.42
C ASN A 18 19.27 -4.74 -8.47
N LYS A 19 20.22 -4.30 -7.62
CA LYS A 19 21.58 -4.88 -7.57
C LYS A 19 21.70 -5.86 -6.42
N ASN A 20 22.17 -7.08 -6.73
CA ASN A 20 22.43 -8.15 -5.75
C ASN A 20 21.21 -8.51 -4.88
N CYS A 21 19.99 -8.47 -5.45
CA CYS A 21 18.79 -8.87 -4.74
C CYS A 21 18.85 -10.38 -4.45
N PRO A 22 18.66 -10.84 -3.21
CA PRO A 22 18.90 -12.23 -2.83
C PRO A 22 17.92 -13.25 -3.45
N GLY A 23 16.92 -12.83 -4.24
CA GLY A 23 15.91 -13.71 -4.85
C GLY A 23 15.03 -14.47 -3.83
N GLN A 24 15.21 -14.16 -2.54
CA GLN A 24 14.52 -14.78 -1.42
C GLN A 24 13.39 -13.87 -0.96
N ALA A 25 12.29 -14.47 -0.52
CA ALA A 25 11.22 -13.73 0.14
C ALA A 25 11.75 -13.03 1.40
N SER A 26 11.32 -11.78 1.65
CA SER A 26 11.73 -11.02 2.83
C SER A 26 11.43 -11.81 4.11
N GLY A 27 12.38 -11.83 5.05
CA GLY A 27 12.25 -12.43 6.38
C GLY A 27 11.58 -11.53 7.41
N ILE A 28 11.14 -10.33 7.01
CA ILE A 28 10.49 -9.36 7.89
C ILE A 28 8.99 -9.67 7.91
N LYS A 29 8.39 -9.67 9.09
CA LYS A 29 6.94 -9.75 9.28
C LYS A 29 6.41 -8.37 9.67
N ILE A 30 5.42 -7.88 8.91
CA ILE A 30 4.71 -6.62 9.20
C ILE A 30 3.28 -6.98 9.62
N SER A 31 2.83 -6.46 10.76
CA SER A 31 1.45 -6.64 11.20
C SER A 31 0.89 -5.42 11.91
N ASP A 32 -0.44 -5.34 11.96
CA ASP A 32 -1.20 -4.39 12.79
C ASP A 32 -0.90 -2.91 12.49
N VAL A 33 -0.66 -2.61 11.23
CA VAL A 33 -0.41 -1.24 10.73
C VAL A 33 -1.75 -0.55 10.49
N THR A 34 -1.90 0.67 11.01
CA THR A 34 -3.09 1.50 10.76
C THR A 34 -2.70 2.75 9.99
N TYR A 35 -3.39 2.99 8.88
CA TYR A 35 -3.38 4.23 8.12
C TYR A 35 -4.72 4.93 8.33
N GLU A 36 -4.70 6.14 8.89
CA GLU A 36 -5.90 6.85 9.32
C GLU A 36 -5.89 8.29 8.81
N ASP A 37 -7.04 8.77 8.32
CA ASP A 37 -7.29 10.17 7.96
C ASP A 37 -6.33 10.71 6.87
N ILE A 38 -6.03 9.87 5.88
CA ILE A 38 -5.08 10.20 4.81
C ILE A 38 -5.81 10.79 3.60
N HIS A 39 -5.48 12.04 3.29
CA HIS A 39 -6.11 12.79 2.20
C HIS A 39 -5.09 13.39 1.24
N GLY A 40 -5.39 13.34 -0.06
CA GLY A 40 -4.56 14.00 -1.06
C GLY A 40 -4.68 13.46 -2.48
N THR A 41 -3.67 13.77 -3.28
CA THR A 41 -3.59 13.35 -4.68
C THR A 41 -2.33 12.53 -4.97
N SER A 42 -2.49 11.50 -5.79
CA SER A 42 -1.43 10.66 -6.32
C SER A 42 -0.99 11.16 -7.69
N ALA A 43 0.32 11.06 -7.98
CA ALA A 43 0.88 11.30 -9.31
C ALA A 43 0.80 10.06 -10.21
N THR A 44 0.54 8.87 -9.63
CA THR A 44 0.30 7.63 -10.38
C THR A 44 -1.10 7.11 -10.11
N GLU A 45 -1.59 6.23 -11.00
CA GLU A 45 -2.92 5.62 -10.87
C GLU A 45 -3.06 4.81 -9.58
N VAL A 46 -2.04 4.02 -9.23
CA VAL A 46 -2.00 3.25 -7.99
C VAL A 46 -1.57 4.16 -6.83
N ALA A 47 -2.49 4.60 -5.99
CA ALA A 47 -2.15 5.43 -4.83
C ALA A 47 -1.74 4.60 -3.59
N VAL A 48 -2.28 3.38 -3.47
CA VAL A 48 -2.02 2.46 -2.36
C VAL A 48 -1.36 1.20 -2.93
N LYS A 49 -0.14 0.88 -2.50
CA LYS A 49 0.60 -0.30 -2.94
C LYS A 49 1.11 -1.10 -1.75
N PHE A 50 0.56 -2.29 -1.54
CA PHE A 50 1.09 -3.25 -0.57
C PHE A 50 1.70 -4.42 -1.32
N ASP A 51 3.02 -4.49 -1.34
CA ASP A 51 3.78 -5.56 -1.95
C ASP A 51 4.50 -6.36 -0.87
N CYS A 52 3.76 -7.30 -0.26
CA CYS A 52 4.22 -8.06 0.88
C CYS A 52 4.82 -9.42 0.48
N SER A 53 5.60 -9.97 1.39
CA SER A 53 6.30 -11.24 1.26
C SER A 53 5.29 -12.39 1.21
N SER A 54 5.44 -13.28 0.22
CA SER A 54 4.66 -14.52 0.15
C SER A 54 4.94 -15.46 1.33
N LYS A 55 6.15 -15.38 1.91
CA LYS A 55 6.57 -16.21 3.05
C LYS A 55 6.09 -15.64 4.39
N TYR A 56 6.07 -14.32 4.52
CA TYR A 56 5.57 -13.62 5.71
C TYR A 56 4.59 -12.52 5.30
N PRO A 57 3.35 -12.89 4.91
CA PRO A 57 2.34 -11.93 4.46
C PRO A 57 2.07 -10.82 5.50
N CYS A 58 1.73 -9.63 5.03
CA CYS A 58 1.28 -8.55 5.90
C CYS A 58 -0.14 -8.84 6.39
N ASN A 59 -0.37 -8.71 7.70
CA ASN A 59 -1.68 -9.01 8.30
C ASN A 59 -2.13 -7.90 9.24
N GLY A 60 -3.44 -7.69 9.36
CA GLY A 60 -3.99 -6.69 10.27
C GLY A 60 -3.78 -5.25 9.81
N ILE A 61 -3.59 -5.03 8.50
CA ILE A 61 -3.54 -3.67 7.94
C ILE A 61 -4.92 -3.05 8.06
N LYS A 62 -5.01 -1.80 8.52
CA LYS A 62 -6.26 -1.04 8.59
C LYS A 62 -6.13 0.22 7.73
N LEU A 63 -7.01 0.35 6.74
CA LEU A 63 -7.24 1.61 6.04
C LEU A 63 -8.49 2.26 6.64
N LYS A 64 -8.34 3.41 7.28
CA LYS A 64 -9.45 4.12 7.92
C LYS A 64 -9.54 5.54 7.39
N ASP A 65 -10.70 5.89 6.82
CA ASP A 65 -10.98 7.24 6.34
C ASP A 65 -9.87 7.77 5.41
N VAL A 66 -9.60 7.02 4.33
CA VAL A 66 -8.57 7.32 3.34
C VAL A 66 -9.23 7.83 2.07
N LYS A 67 -8.80 8.99 1.56
CA LYS A 67 -9.29 9.58 0.31
C LYS A 67 -8.15 10.08 -0.56
N LEU A 68 -7.82 9.30 -1.58
CA LEU A 68 -6.75 9.56 -2.54
C LEU A 68 -7.29 9.53 -3.96
N THR A 69 -6.93 10.54 -4.74
CA THR A 69 -7.35 10.69 -6.14
C THR A 69 -6.16 10.76 -7.10
N TYR A 70 -6.37 10.35 -8.34
CA TYR A 70 -5.42 10.49 -9.44
C TYR A 70 -6.13 11.21 -10.59
N LYS A 71 -5.57 12.33 -11.07
CA LYS A 71 -6.18 13.16 -12.14
C LYS A 71 -7.68 13.46 -11.91
N ASN A 72 -8.04 13.82 -10.67
CA ASN A 72 -9.41 14.09 -10.23
C ASN A 72 -10.38 12.90 -10.31
N GLN A 73 -9.87 11.68 -10.50
CA GLN A 73 -10.62 10.42 -10.39
C GLN A 73 -10.21 9.67 -9.12
N ILE A 74 -11.03 8.71 -8.70
CA ILE A 74 -10.65 7.79 -7.62
C ILE A 74 -9.38 7.05 -8.08
N ALA A 75 -8.34 7.01 -7.24
CA ALA A 75 -7.13 6.28 -7.56
C ALA A 75 -7.36 4.76 -7.45
N GLU A 76 -6.32 3.96 -7.66
CA GLU A 76 -6.34 2.51 -7.49
C GLU A 76 -5.52 2.05 -6.29
N ALA A 77 -5.82 0.82 -5.83
CA ALA A 77 -5.06 0.10 -4.83
C ALA A 77 -4.55 -1.23 -5.40
N SER A 78 -3.32 -1.61 -5.05
CA SER A 78 -2.70 -2.88 -5.42
C SER A 78 -2.19 -3.58 -4.17
N CYS A 79 -2.58 -4.84 -3.98
CA CYS A 79 -2.25 -5.65 -2.82
C CYS A 79 -1.71 -7.02 -3.25
N ASN A 80 -0.51 -7.37 -2.78
CA ASN A 80 0.11 -8.69 -2.89
C ASN A 80 0.42 -9.19 -1.48
N HIS A 81 -0.11 -10.36 -1.11
CA HIS A 81 0.10 -10.99 0.21
C HIS A 81 -0.18 -10.05 1.40
N ALA A 82 -1.22 -9.25 1.28
CA ALA A 82 -1.66 -8.31 2.30
C ALA A 82 -3.11 -8.63 2.68
N ALA A 83 -3.40 -8.64 3.98
CA ALA A 83 -4.74 -8.88 4.51
C ALA A 83 -5.06 -7.85 5.60
N GLY A 84 -6.30 -7.39 5.61
CA GLY A 84 -6.68 -6.30 6.51
C GLY A 84 -8.17 -5.98 6.50
N ALA A 85 -8.47 -4.73 6.86
CA ALA A 85 -9.82 -4.19 6.83
C ALA A 85 -9.81 -2.74 6.37
N ALA A 86 -10.84 -2.37 5.61
CA ALA A 86 -11.19 -0.99 5.30
C ALA A 86 -12.33 -0.53 6.21
N LEU A 87 -12.18 0.62 6.85
CA LEU A 87 -13.11 1.16 7.83
C LEU A 87 -13.47 2.61 7.44
N GLY A 88 -14.77 2.93 7.42
CA GLY A 88 -15.23 4.26 7.02
C GLY A 88 -15.11 4.52 5.51
N LEU A 89 -14.80 5.75 5.13
CA LEU A 89 -14.65 6.12 3.70
C LEU A 89 -13.25 5.73 3.21
N VAL A 90 -13.16 4.73 2.34
CA VAL A 90 -11.88 4.32 1.74
C VAL A 90 -11.95 4.41 0.22
N GLN A 91 -11.20 5.38 -0.32
CA GLN A 91 -10.96 5.65 -1.74
C GLN A 91 -9.45 5.82 -1.92
N PRO A 92 -8.74 4.98 -2.69
CA PRO A 92 -9.21 3.95 -3.64
C PRO A 92 -10.03 2.81 -3.01
N HIS A 93 -10.76 2.05 -3.83
CA HIS A 93 -11.40 0.81 -3.36
C HIS A 93 -10.35 -0.12 -2.75
N SER A 94 -10.63 -0.64 -1.56
CA SER A 94 -9.70 -1.51 -0.84
C SER A 94 -9.46 -2.82 -1.57
N CYS A 95 -8.19 -3.27 -1.59
CA CYS A 95 -7.78 -4.61 -2.01
C CYS A 95 -7.34 -5.51 -0.83
N LEU A 96 -7.52 -5.03 0.41
CA LEU A 96 -7.28 -5.76 1.67
C LEU A 96 -8.42 -6.69 2.05
#